data_AF-C6M4D9-F1
#
_entry.id   AF-C6M4D9-F1
#
_cell.length_a   1.000
_cell.length_b   1.000
_cell.length_c   1.000
_cell.angle_alpha   90.00
_cell.angle_beta   90.00
_cell.angle_gamma   90.00
#
_symmetry.space_group_name_H-M   'P 1'
#
loop_
_entity.id
_entity.type
_entity.pdbx_description
1 polymer ?
#
loop_
_entity_poly.entity_id
_entity_poly.type
_entity_poly.pdbx_seq_one_letter_code
_entity_poly.pdbx_strand_id
1 'polypeptide(L)'
;MASKNTRISAKNRTGNEVSLSHSQTDSPIIDVASLERLQSFRPDLVDFVINQTREEAENRRKEEKRVVTFTFIERMGGLLLAAFICSFGVFGSVYALNQGSEKLAMTIATVSIGTLAVAFLKRR
;
A
#
# COMPACT_ATOMS: atom_id res chain seq x y z
N MET A 1 -1.05 9.53 -3.61
CA MET A 1 -1.17 10.19 -4.93
C MET A 1 -1.43 11.66 -4.68
N ALA A 2 -0.41 12.50 -4.82
CA ALA A 2 -0.51 13.94 -4.58
C ALA A 2 -0.15 14.66 -5.88
N SER A 3 -1.11 15.41 -6.45
CA SER A 3 -0.86 16.34 -7.53
C SER A 3 -0.84 17.75 -6.94
N LYS A 4 0.30 18.43 -7.02
CA LYS A 4 0.47 19.78 -6.51
C LYS A 4 0.58 20.74 -7.69
N ASN A 5 -0.46 21.54 -7.90
CA ASN A 5 -0.50 22.55 -8.93
C ASN A 5 -0.22 23.91 -8.30
N THR A 6 0.94 24.50 -8.59
CA THR A 6 1.34 25.82 -8.11
C THR A 6 1.20 26.81 -9.25
N ARG A 7 0.22 27.72 -9.15
CA ARG A 7 0.03 28.80 -10.12
C ARG A 7 0.43 30.12 -9.47
N ILE A 8 1.48 30.74 -10.01
CA ILE A 8 1.95 32.07 -9.58
C ILE A 8 1.61 33.03 -10.70
N SER A 9 0.75 34.01 -10.43
CA SER A 9 0.42 35.09 -11.37
C SER A 9 0.88 36.41 -10.76
N ALA A 10 1.81 37.10 -11.41
CA ALA A 10 2.27 38.42 -11.02
C ALA A 10 1.82 39.44 -12.08
N LYS A 11 1.11 40.49 -11.63
CA LYS A 11 0.64 41.58 -12.49
C LYS A 11 1.31 42.87 -12.05
N ASN A 12 2.05 43.51 -12.95
CA ASN A 12 2.66 44.81 -12.70
C ASN A 12 1.68 45.95 -13.07
N ARG A 13 1.83 47.13 -12.45
CA ARG A 13 0.99 48.33 -12.67
C ARG A 13 1.06 48.87 -14.10
N THR A 14 2.05 48.44 -14.87
CA THR A 14 2.27 48.74 -16.30
C THR A 14 1.64 47.73 -17.27
N GLY A 15 0.84 46.76 -16.79
CA GLY A 15 0.07 45.86 -17.64
C GLY A 15 0.80 44.59 -18.09
N ASN A 16 2.07 44.38 -17.71
CA ASN A 16 2.76 43.12 -17.93
C ASN A 16 2.31 42.07 -16.90
N GLU A 17 1.86 40.93 -17.41
CA GLU A 17 1.44 39.75 -16.64
C GLU A 17 2.42 38.61 -16.90
N VAL A 18 3.02 38.09 -15.82
CA VAL A 18 3.85 36.88 -15.87
C VAL A 18 3.11 35.79 -15.11
N SER A 19 2.75 34.72 -15.81
CA SER A 19 2.09 33.56 -15.22
C SER A 19 3.02 32.34 -15.29
N LEU A 20 3.33 31.77 -14.12
CA LEU A 20 4.11 30.54 -13.99
C LEU A 20 3.17 29.45 -13.45
N SER A 21 2.88 28.46 -14.29
CA SER A 21 2.13 27.26 -13.91
C SER A 21 3.11 26.10 -13.71
N HIS A 22 3.26 25.63 -12.48
CA HIS A 22 4.08 24.47 -12.12
C HIS A 22 3.18 23.32 -11.66
N SER A 23 3.07 22.28 -12.47
CA SER A 23 2.33 21.06 -12.14
C SER A 23 3.33 19.98 -11.73
N GLN A 24 3.32 19.63 -10.45
CA GLN A 24 4.06 18.49 -9.93
C GLN A 24 3.07 17.34 -9.75
N THR A 25 3.07 16.42 -10.69
CA THR A 25 2.17 15.26 -10.69
C THR A 25 3.00 14.01 -10.50
N ASP A 26 2.67 13.23 -9.46
CA ASP A 26 3.25 11.91 -9.16
C ASP A 26 2.59 10.78 -9.99
N SER A 27 1.88 11.18 -11.05
CA SER A 27 1.19 10.28 -11.99
C SER A 27 1.95 10.29 -13.32
N PRO A 28 2.07 9.14 -14.00
CA PRO A 28 2.73 9.01 -15.29
C PRO A 28 1.82 9.52 -16.42
N ILE A 29 1.19 10.68 -16.21
CA ILE A 29 0.41 11.35 -17.24
C ILE A 29 1.44 12.08 -18.07
N ILE A 30 1.76 11.51 -19.22
CA ILE A 30 2.62 12.13 -20.19
C ILE A 30 1.92 13.39 -20.69
N ASP A 31 2.48 14.56 -20.36
CA ASP A 31 1.96 15.84 -20.83
C ASP A 31 2.26 16.00 -22.32
N VAL A 32 1.23 15.80 -23.14
CA VAL A 32 1.30 15.82 -24.60
C VAL A 32 1.78 17.18 -25.11
N ALA A 33 1.42 18.27 -24.42
CA ALA A 33 1.83 19.63 -24.80
C ALA A 33 3.33 19.87 -24.54
N SER A 34 3.88 19.28 -23.46
CA SER A 34 5.31 19.33 -23.18
C SER A 34 6.11 18.44 -24.13
N LEU A 35 5.58 17.28 -24.54
CA LEU A 35 6.19 16.44 -25.56
C LEU A 35 6.21 17.09 -26.94
N GLU A 36 5.12 17.75 -27.35
CA GLU A 36 5.05 18.48 -28.62
C GLU A 36 6.11 19.59 -28.70
N ARG A 37 6.32 20.31 -27.58
CA ARG A 37 7.42 21.27 -27.45
C ARG A 37 8.79 20.61 -27.46
N LEU A 38 8.94 19.42 -26.89
CA LEU A 38 10.22 18.69 -26.91
C LEU A 38 10.54 18.18 -28.32
N GLN A 39 9.52 17.75 -29.06
CA GLN A 39 9.63 17.25 -30.43
C GLN A 39 10.12 18.35 -31.40
N SER A 40 9.71 19.60 -31.20
CA SER A 40 10.12 20.71 -32.07
C SER A 40 11.60 21.08 -31.96
N PHE A 41 12.24 20.84 -30.81
CA PHE A 41 13.66 21.16 -30.59
C PHE A 41 14.59 19.93 -30.64
N ARG A 42 14.12 18.76 -30.19
CA ARG A 42 14.91 17.51 -30.06
C ARG A 42 13.98 16.29 -30.13
N PRO A 43 13.61 15.81 -31.33
CA PRO A 43 12.70 14.68 -31.49
C PRO A 43 13.24 13.38 -30.87
N ASP A 44 14.55 13.15 -30.89
CA ASP A 44 15.17 11.93 -30.31
C ASP A 44 14.90 11.75 -28.80
N LEU A 45 14.69 12.86 -28.07
CA LEU A 45 14.44 12.80 -26.63
C LEU A 45 13.01 12.36 -26.30
N VAL A 46 12.07 12.53 -27.24
CA VAL A 46 10.68 12.08 -27.07
C VAL A 46 10.65 10.56 -26.96
N ASP A 47 11.36 9.85 -27.84
CA ASP A 47 11.46 8.40 -27.81
C ASP A 47 12.14 7.89 -26.53
N PHE A 48 13.18 8.59 -26.06
CA PHE A 48 13.81 8.29 -24.78
C PHE A 48 12.83 8.42 -23.61
N VAL A 49 12.05 9.51 -23.54
CA VAL A 49 11.08 9.75 -22.46
C VAL A 49 9.97 8.69 -22.48
N ILE A 50 9.47 8.30 -23.65
CA ILE A 50 8.45 7.25 -23.79
C ILE A 50 9.02 5.91 -23.30
N ASN A 51 10.24 5.56 -23.70
CA ASN A 51 10.90 4.32 -23.28
C ASN A 51 11.14 4.29 -21.76
N GLN A 52 11.67 5.38 -21.19
CA GLN A 52 11.88 5.49 -19.74
C GLN A 52 10.55 5.42 -18.97
N THR A 53 9.51 6.10 -19.45
CA THR A 53 8.17 6.03 -18.81
C THR A 53 7.61 4.61 -18.83
N ARG A 54 7.86 3.87 -19.91
CA ARG A 54 7.46 2.45 -20.01
C ARG A 54 8.22 1.58 -19.01
N GLU A 55 9.54 1.73 -18.94
CA GLU A 55 10.40 0.99 -17.99
C GLU A 55 10.00 1.27 -16.55
N GLU A 56 9.75 2.53 -16.19
CA GLU A 56 9.30 2.93 -14.87
C GLU A 56 7.91 2.35 -14.54
N ALA A 57 6.97 2.41 -15.49
CA ALA A 57 5.64 1.84 -15.31
C ALA A 57 5.70 0.31 -15.12
N GLU A 58 6.57 -0.38 -15.85
CA GLU A 58 6.80 -1.82 -15.66
C GLU A 58 7.43 -2.12 -14.30
N ASN A 59 8.41 -1.33 -13.84
CA ASN A 59 9.01 -1.51 -12.52
C ASN A 59 7.99 -1.28 -11.40
N ARG A 60 7.20 -0.20 -11.48
CA ARG A 60 6.11 0.07 -10.52
C ARG A 60 5.10 -1.06 -10.45
N ARG A 61 4.70 -1.62 -11.60
CA ARG A 61 3.79 -2.79 -11.63
C ARG A 61 4.41 -4.03 -10.97
N LYS A 62 5.72 -4.25 -11.13
CA LYS A 62 6.44 -5.36 -10.48
C LYS A 62 6.49 -5.15 -8.96
N GLU A 63 6.80 -3.93 -8.52
CA GLU A 63 6.83 -3.59 -7.09
C GLU A 63 5.44 -3.70 -6.45
N GLU A 64 4.40 -3.17 -7.10
CA GLU A 64 3.02 -3.27 -6.62
C GLU A 64 2.59 -4.73 -6.46
N LYS A 65 2.86 -5.58 -7.46
CA LYS A 65 2.60 -7.03 -7.37
C LYS A 65 3.35 -7.67 -6.21
N ARG A 66 4.61 -7.29 -5.99
CA ARG A 66 5.44 -7.82 -4.90
C ARG A 66 4.88 -7.42 -3.54
N VAL A 67 4.52 -6.15 -3.37
CA VAL A 67 3.90 -5.63 -2.13
C VAL A 67 2.60 -6.36 -1.86
N VAL A 68 1.70 -6.47 -2.84
CA VAL A 68 0.43 -7.19 -2.69
C VAL A 68 0.65 -8.65 -2.31
N THR A 69 1.62 -9.31 -2.92
CA THR A 69 1.96 -10.71 -2.62
C THR A 69 2.50 -10.87 -1.20
N PHE A 70 3.40 -9.99 -0.76
CA PHE A 70 3.93 -10.01 0.61
C PHE A 70 2.86 -9.72 1.65
N THR A 71 2.00 -8.72 1.41
CA THR A 71 0.85 -8.45 2.29
C THR A 71 -0.11 -9.64 2.34
N PHE A 72 -0.33 -10.32 1.21
CA PHE A 72 -1.15 -11.53 1.19
C PHE A 72 -0.53 -12.66 2.03
N ILE A 73 0.77 -12.92 1.86
CA ILE A 73 1.50 -13.93 2.64
C ILE A 73 1.49 -13.61 4.13
N GLU A 74 1.74 -12.36 4.51
CA GLU A 74 1.70 -11.92 5.91
C GLU A 74 0.31 -12.13 6.53
N ARG A 75 -0.75 -11.73 5.81
CA ARG A 75 -2.13 -11.93 6.27
C ARG A 75 -2.50 -13.39 6.39
N MET A 76 -2.08 -14.22 5.43
CA MET A 76 -2.35 -15.65 5.45
C MET A 76 -1.57 -16.34 6.58
N GLY A 77 -0.29 -15.98 6.77
CA GLY A 77 0.53 -16.48 7.86
C GLY A 77 -0.04 -16.16 9.24
N GLY A 78 -0.51 -14.93 9.45
CA GLY A 78 -1.19 -14.54 10.68
C GLY A 78 -2.47 -15.35 10.94
N LEU A 79 -3.24 -15.64 9.88
CA LEU A 79 -4.46 -16.46 9.99
C LEU A 79 -4.14 -17.93 10.31
N LEU A 80 -3.11 -18.50 9.68
CA LEU A 80 -2.66 -19.86 9.96
C LEU A 80 -2.16 -20.00 11.39
N LEU A 81 -1.34 -19.07 11.88
CA LEU A 81 -0.88 -19.08 13.28
C LEU A 81 -2.05 -18.95 14.26
N ALA A 82 -3.02 -18.09 13.98
CA ALA A 82 -4.23 -17.98 14.78
C ALA A 82 -5.03 -19.29 14.80
N ALA A 83 -5.15 -19.96 13.66
CA ALA A 83 -5.81 -21.27 13.57
C ALA A 83 -5.09 -22.34 14.39
N PHE A 84 -3.75 -22.38 14.35
CA PHE A 84 -2.97 -23.30 15.19
C PHE A 84 -3.18 -23.04 16.68
N ILE A 85 -3.05 -21.78 17.13
CA ILE A 85 -3.26 -21.41 18.54
C ILE A 85 -4.67 -21.81 19.00
N CYS A 86 -5.68 -21.59 18.16
CA CYS A 86 -7.05 -21.99 18.46
C CYS A 86 -7.19 -23.52 18.59
N SER A 87 -6.64 -24.27 17.62
CA SER A 87 -6.71 -25.74 17.62
C SER A 87 -6.00 -26.34 18.84
N PHE A 88 -4.79 -25.87 19.17
CA PHE A 88 -4.06 -26.30 20.36
C PHE A 88 -4.75 -25.88 21.66
N GLY A 89 -5.34 -24.67 21.71
CA GLY A 89 -6.08 -24.20 22.88
C GLY A 89 -7.31 -25.05 23.18
N VAL A 90 -8.07 -25.42 22.15
CA VAL A 90 -9.24 -26.31 22.29
C VAL A 90 -8.81 -27.74 22.62
N PHE A 91 -7.80 -28.28 21.92
CA PHE A 91 -7.32 -29.64 22.21
C PHE A 91 -6.75 -29.76 23.63
N GLY A 92 -5.95 -28.77 24.05
CA GLY A 92 -5.36 -28.71 25.38
C GLY A 92 -6.41 -28.56 26.48
N SER A 93 -7.48 -27.79 26.25
CA SER A 93 -8.56 -27.65 27.25
C SER A 93 -9.38 -28.93 27.39
N VAL A 94 -9.71 -29.61 26.29
CA VAL A 94 -10.41 -30.91 26.32
C VAL A 94 -9.56 -31.99 27.01
N TYR A 95 -8.26 -32.03 26.72
CA TYR A 95 -7.34 -32.96 27.38
C TYR A 95 -7.22 -32.70 28.89
N ALA A 96 -7.16 -31.43 29.31
CA ALA A 96 -7.14 -31.07 30.73
C ALA A 96 -8.44 -31.44 31.47
N LEU A 97 -9.58 -31.36 30.78
CA LEU A 97 -10.88 -31.75 31.32
C LEU A 97 -10.94 -33.28 31.55
N ASN A 98 -10.40 -34.08 30.63
CA ASN A 98 -10.33 -35.54 30.77
C ASN A 98 -9.47 -36.00 31.96
N GLN A 99 -8.50 -35.17 32.39
CA GLN A 99 -7.69 -35.41 33.59
C GLN A 99 -8.34 -34.88 34.88
N GLY A 100 -9.60 -34.41 34.83
CA GLY A 100 -10.34 -33.90 35.98
C GLY A 100 -9.91 -32.51 36.46
N SER A 101 -9.03 -31.82 35.72
CA SER A 101 -8.54 -30.50 36.08
C SER A 101 -9.39 -29.39 35.43
N GLU A 102 -10.63 -29.26 35.89
CA GLU A 102 -11.63 -28.33 35.34
C GLU A 102 -11.15 -26.86 35.36
N LYS A 103 -10.50 -26.43 36.44
CA LYS A 103 -9.95 -25.07 36.55
C LYS A 103 -8.89 -24.79 35.47
N LEU A 104 -8.02 -25.76 35.19
CA LEU A 104 -6.98 -25.61 34.16
C LEU A 104 -7.63 -25.53 32.77
N ALA A 105 -8.58 -26.42 32.47
CA ALA A 105 -9.32 -26.41 31.21
C ALA A 105 -10.00 -25.06 30.95
N MET A 106 -10.68 -24.51 31.97
CA MET A 106 -11.35 -23.21 31.90
C MET A 106 -10.38 -22.05 31.65
N THR A 107 -9.23 -22.02 32.32
CA THR A 107 -8.22 -20.97 32.10
C THR A 107 -7.62 -21.02 30.69
N ILE A 108 -7.32 -22.22 30.18
CA ILE A 108 -6.77 -22.38 28.82
C ILE A 108 -7.79 -21.94 27.77
N ALA A 109 -9.06 -22.33 27.93
CA ALA A 109 -10.13 -21.96 27.00
C ALA A 109 -10.38 -20.43 26.99
N THR A 110 -10.47 -19.81 28.17
CA THR A 110 -10.73 -18.37 28.28
C THR A 110 -9.57 -17.52 27.76
N VAL A 111 -8.32 -17.89 28.07
CA VAL A 111 -7.14 -17.16 27.59
C VAL A 111 -6.97 -17.31 26.08
N SER A 112 -7.13 -18.51 25.53
CA SER A 112 -6.98 -18.74 24.08
C SER A 112 -8.05 -18.02 23.25
N ILE A 113 -9.32 -18.10 23.65
CA ILE A 113 -10.42 -17.40 22.95
C ILE A 113 -10.31 -15.88 23.15
N GLY A 114 -10.01 -15.43 24.38
CA GLY A 114 -9.92 -14.02 24.72
C GLY A 114 -8.80 -13.30 23.96
N THR A 115 -7.61 -13.91 23.87
CA THR A 115 -6.49 -13.34 23.11
C THR A 115 -6.79 -13.22 21.61
N LEU A 116 -7.45 -14.23 21.03
CA LEU A 116 -7.91 -14.17 19.65
C LEU A 116 -8.95 -13.07 19.43
N ALA A 117 -9.95 -12.96 20.31
CA ALA A 117 -10.97 -11.92 20.23
C ALA A 117 -10.36 -10.51 20.22
N VAL A 118 -9.38 -10.24 21.12
CA VAL A 118 -8.66 -8.97 21.16
C VAL A 118 -7.83 -8.75 19.89
N ALA A 119 -7.12 -9.77 19.40
CA ALA A 119 -6.32 -9.67 18.19
C ALA A 119 -7.18 -9.35 16.95
N PHE A 120 -8.38 -9.91 16.84
CA PHE A 120 -9.31 -9.62 15.75
C PHE A 120 -10.01 -8.26 15.92
N LEU A 121 -10.39 -7.86 17.13
CA LEU A 121 -11.03 -6.56 17.40
C LEU A 121 -10.10 -5.37 17.18
N LYS A 122 -8.81 -5.50 17.55
CA LYS A 122 -7.80 -4.44 17.35
C LYS A 122 -7.41 -4.26 15.87
N ARG A 123 -7.77 -5.20 14.99
CA ARG A 123 -7.41 -5.17 13.56
C ARG A 123 -8.23 -4.20 12.70
N ARG A 124 -9.02 -3.31 13.31
CA ARG A 124 -9.75 -2.24 12.61
C ARG A 124 -8.84 -1.07 12.23
#